data_AF-A0A1G4JIS8-F1
#
_entry.id   AF-A0A1G4JIS8-F1
#
_cell.length_a   1.000
_cell.length_b   1.000
_cell.length_c   1.000
_cell.angle_alpha   90.00
_cell.angle_beta   90.00
_cell.angle_gamma   90.00
#
_symmetry.space_group_name_H-M   'P 1'
#
loop_
_entity.id
_entity.type
_entity.pdbx_description
1 polymer ?
#
loop_
_entity_poly.entity_id
_entity_poly.type
_entity_poly.pdbx_seq_one_letter_code
_entity_poly.pdbx_strand_id
1 'polypeptide(L)'
;MDNEDLIDDFNEDFISGDEEEETEEVEETFTASNGQFSTNRENSYNGDDFAAAIDNYRPYALSNGIPVNGKDACVIFRWIDKIDELLNDGESGEVTILLIKTQVVVQEEYNLLYRIVKKIYSHKYPELETLVPSALEYVFVVRVLEECGTKGLQKLEGVLTKEQVMIVSISAQTNFKPNALVDSSLLASAMNGLEQLLTLQDRIKAYVTERVETIAPNVSQLLGPATAALLLSAVGGVGELSETPSCNLASLGKPKYRSHEFNVDESNVRQKGYIYLSPLVQNTAIDFQKQALRMACAKCSLAARVDASHSAPTSNLGAKWRFEIESKLRKLQEPANISNVKPLPVPEDKPKKKRAGRRFRKYKQQFQLSHLRQLQNRMEFNKQEHSVLDAFGEEIGMGMANTLQAPSTAVIRATKGVTKLRKPMQHRLANQSRSLNDFFASDPRASPLNPDDNITQKDVRNNTKNTAEMQRSNEWFLKYIQRDSKDL
;
A
#
# COMPACT_ATOMS: atom_id res chain seq x y z
N MET A 1 -15.89 -47.07 19.39
CA MET A 1 -15.80 -47.94 18.23
C MET A 1 -16.90 -47.52 17.28
N ASP A 2 -16.66 -46.93 16.12
CA ASP A 2 -15.38 -46.65 15.45
C ASP A 2 -15.54 -45.44 14.51
N ASN A 3 -14.42 -44.75 14.30
CA ASN A 3 -14.23 -43.72 13.28
C ASN A 3 -13.63 -44.43 12.07
N GLU A 4 -14.31 -44.49 10.91
CA GLU A 4 -13.66 -44.93 9.68
C GLU A 4 -14.37 -44.52 8.36
N ASP A 5 -15.21 -43.47 8.36
CA ASP A 5 -15.95 -43.04 7.15
C ASP A 5 -15.65 -41.60 6.69
N LEU A 6 -14.41 -41.09 6.83
CA LEU A 6 -14.10 -39.74 6.33
C LEU A 6 -12.67 -39.57 5.80
N ILE A 7 -12.16 -40.60 5.14
CA ILE A 7 -10.96 -40.54 4.30
C ILE A 7 -11.21 -41.48 3.14
N ASP A 8 -11.73 -40.96 2.02
CA ASP A 8 -11.60 -41.52 0.65
C ASP A 8 -12.48 -40.72 -0.32
N ASP A 9 -12.14 -39.45 -0.56
CA ASP A 9 -12.77 -38.63 -1.61
C ASP A 9 -11.77 -37.62 -2.24
N PHE A 10 -10.47 -37.94 -2.21
CA PHE A 10 -9.41 -37.07 -2.73
C PHE A 10 -8.56 -37.70 -3.85
N ASN A 11 -8.96 -38.85 -4.39
CA ASN A 11 -8.26 -39.50 -5.49
C ASN A 11 -9.27 -39.99 -6.53
N GLU A 12 -9.65 -39.12 -7.47
CA GLU A 12 -10.02 -39.44 -8.85
C GLU A 12 -10.48 -38.14 -9.54
N ASP A 13 -9.53 -37.42 -10.16
CA ASP A 13 -9.77 -36.48 -11.28
C ASP A 13 -8.43 -36.09 -11.91
N PHE A 14 -7.62 -37.09 -12.25
CA PHE A 14 -6.46 -36.96 -13.14
C PHE A 14 -6.53 -38.05 -14.21
N ILE A 15 -6.09 -37.69 -15.43
CA ILE A 15 -6.09 -38.44 -16.72
C ILE A 15 -7.35 -38.08 -17.56
N SER A 16 -7.29 -37.56 -18.79
CA SER A 16 -6.25 -37.47 -19.84
C SER A 16 -6.68 -36.43 -20.88
N GLY A 17 -5.71 -35.76 -21.49
CA GLY A 17 -5.90 -34.90 -22.66
C GLY A 17 -4.54 -34.54 -23.25
N ASP A 18 -4.03 -35.45 -24.06
CA ASP A 18 -2.77 -35.45 -24.81
C ASP A 18 -2.53 -34.14 -25.58
N GLU A 19 -1.35 -33.53 -25.42
CA GLU A 19 -0.18 -33.56 -26.34
C GLU A 19 -0.37 -32.76 -27.64
N GLU A 20 0.35 -31.63 -27.73
CA GLU A 20 1.16 -31.21 -28.90
C GLU A 20 1.89 -29.89 -28.52
N GLU A 21 3.13 -30.02 -28.04
CA GLU A 21 4.11 -28.93 -27.98
C GLU A 21 5.02 -29.02 -29.22
N GLU A 22 4.90 -28.07 -30.14
CA GLU A 22 5.90 -27.85 -31.19
C GLU A 22 7.08 -27.06 -30.58
N THR A 23 8.21 -27.75 -30.43
CA THR A 23 9.53 -27.13 -30.24
C THR A 23 10.16 -26.89 -31.61
N GLU A 24 10.30 -25.63 -32.03
CA GLU A 24 11.27 -25.26 -33.07
C GLU A 24 12.50 -24.60 -32.42
N GLU A 25 13.59 -25.37 -32.43
CA GLU A 25 14.95 -24.88 -32.31
C GLU A 25 15.28 -24.04 -33.55
N VAL A 26 15.77 -22.82 -33.39
CA VAL A 26 16.49 -22.13 -34.47
C VAL A 26 17.84 -21.64 -33.95
N GLU A 27 18.86 -22.22 -34.56
CA GLU A 27 20.28 -22.00 -34.34
C GLU A 27 20.69 -20.53 -34.51
N GLU A 28 21.56 -20.08 -33.59
CA GLU A 28 22.37 -18.88 -33.78
C GLU A 28 23.28 -19.05 -35.00
N THR A 29 23.06 -18.25 -36.04
CA THR A 29 24.09 -17.95 -37.03
C THR A 29 24.44 -16.47 -36.99
N PHE A 30 25.65 -16.20 -36.52
CA PHE A 30 26.33 -14.92 -36.67
C PHE A 30 26.49 -14.57 -38.15
N THR A 31 25.86 -13.49 -38.60
CA THR A 31 26.36 -12.71 -39.74
C THR A 31 26.27 -11.23 -39.44
N ALA A 32 27.44 -10.61 -39.29
CA ALA A 32 27.58 -9.16 -39.21
C ALA A 32 27.18 -8.53 -40.56
N SER A 33 26.22 -7.59 -40.53
CA SER A 33 26.00 -6.66 -41.64
C SER A 33 25.71 -5.27 -41.09
N ASN A 34 26.70 -4.38 -41.23
CA ASN A 34 26.54 -2.94 -41.13
C ASN A 34 25.43 -2.48 -42.09
N GLY A 35 24.37 -1.89 -41.55
CA GLY A 35 23.28 -1.29 -42.32
C GLY A 35 22.96 0.09 -41.76
N GLN A 36 23.41 1.13 -42.47
CA GLN A 36 23.11 2.53 -42.19
C GLN A 36 21.60 2.77 -42.22
N PHE A 37 21.05 3.35 -41.14
CA PHE A 37 19.65 3.76 -41.08
C PHE A 37 19.50 5.11 -41.79
N SER A 38 19.22 5.10 -43.09
CA SER A 38 18.89 6.30 -43.86
C SER A 38 17.46 6.74 -43.57
N THR A 39 17.34 7.94 -43.04
CA THR A 39 16.14 8.78 -43.04
C THR A 39 15.61 8.94 -44.47
N ASN A 40 14.39 8.48 -44.76
CA ASN A 40 13.45 9.11 -45.70
C ASN A 40 12.22 8.21 -45.90
N ARG A 41 11.06 8.70 -45.48
CA ARG A 41 9.76 8.41 -46.10
C ARG A 41 8.83 9.58 -45.80
N GLU A 42 8.87 10.56 -46.70
CA GLU A 42 7.67 11.34 -47.02
C GLU A 42 6.66 10.38 -47.64
N ASN A 43 5.40 10.39 -47.18
CA ASN A 43 4.20 10.16 -48.00
C ASN A 43 2.90 10.33 -47.17
N SER A 44 2.05 11.24 -47.66
CA SER A 44 0.62 11.49 -47.41
C SER A 44 -0.02 11.08 -46.07
N TYR A 45 -0.41 12.11 -45.30
CA TYR A 45 -1.19 12.02 -44.08
C TYR A 45 -2.66 11.70 -44.35
N ASN A 46 -3.16 10.57 -43.83
CA ASN A 46 -4.59 10.28 -43.70
C ASN A 46 -4.98 10.31 -42.20
N GLY A 47 -6.23 10.69 -41.92
CA GLY A 47 -6.78 10.83 -40.56
C GLY A 47 -6.61 9.58 -39.68
N ASP A 48 -6.59 8.40 -40.30
CA ASP A 48 -6.62 7.08 -39.67
C ASP A 48 -5.27 6.63 -39.05
N ASP A 49 -4.15 7.24 -39.45
CA ASP A 49 -2.83 6.82 -38.96
C ASP A 49 -2.59 7.19 -37.50
N PHE A 50 -3.19 8.28 -37.02
CA PHE A 50 -2.95 8.78 -35.66
C PHE A 50 -3.65 7.93 -34.60
N ALA A 51 -4.93 7.59 -34.83
CA ALA A 51 -5.67 6.70 -33.94
C ALA A 51 -5.02 5.31 -33.87
N ALA A 52 -4.62 4.76 -35.02
CA ALA A 52 -3.89 3.49 -35.08
C ALA A 52 -2.51 3.57 -34.39
N ALA A 53 -1.83 4.71 -34.45
CA ALA A 53 -0.55 4.91 -33.77
C ALA A 53 -0.68 4.98 -32.23
N ILE A 54 -1.80 5.51 -31.72
CA ILE A 54 -2.09 5.55 -30.28
C ILE A 54 -2.47 4.16 -29.77
N ASP A 55 -3.36 3.46 -30.47
CA ASP A 55 -3.81 2.13 -30.05
C ASP A 55 -2.67 1.09 -30.10
N ASN A 56 -1.71 1.25 -31.03
CA ASN A 56 -0.50 0.41 -31.11
C ASN A 56 0.72 1.00 -30.38
N TYR A 57 0.51 1.95 -29.46
CA TYR A 57 1.62 2.58 -28.74
C TYR A 57 2.42 1.53 -27.96
N ARG A 58 3.75 1.54 -28.17
CA ARG A 58 4.70 0.75 -27.40
C ARG A 58 5.73 1.68 -26.77
N PRO A 59 5.90 1.65 -25.45
CA PRO A 59 6.89 2.51 -24.81
C PRO A 59 8.29 2.15 -25.26
N TYR A 60 9.14 3.15 -25.45
CA TYR A 60 10.54 2.93 -25.80
C TYR A 60 11.25 2.15 -24.67
N ALA A 61 11.80 0.98 -24.99
CA ALA A 61 12.51 0.17 -24.02
C ALA A 61 13.92 0.73 -23.80
N LEU A 62 14.23 1.19 -22.58
CA LEU A 62 15.58 1.65 -22.20
C LEU A 62 16.66 0.55 -22.30
N SER A 63 16.28 -0.71 -22.56
CA SER A 63 17.18 -1.81 -22.91
C SER A 63 17.89 -1.58 -24.25
N ASN A 64 17.29 -0.81 -25.15
CA ASN A 64 17.80 -0.56 -26.51
C ASN A 64 18.89 0.52 -26.55
N GLY A 65 19.31 1.04 -25.38
CA GLY A 65 20.29 2.12 -25.24
C GLY A 65 19.69 3.44 -24.78
N ILE A 66 20.55 4.39 -24.46
CA ILE A 66 20.14 5.78 -24.18
C ILE A 66 19.99 6.48 -25.54
N PRO A 67 18.84 7.10 -25.83
CA PRO A 67 18.62 7.78 -27.10
C PRO A 67 19.53 9.02 -27.22
N VAL A 68 19.96 9.34 -28.44
CA VAL A 68 20.84 10.50 -28.73
C VAL A 68 20.13 11.83 -28.48
N ASN A 69 18.81 11.87 -28.71
CA ASN A 69 17.94 12.98 -28.37
C ASN A 69 16.77 12.50 -27.51
N GLY A 70 16.44 13.26 -26.46
CA GLY A 70 15.32 12.93 -25.57
C GLY A 70 13.97 12.98 -26.29
N LYS A 71 13.81 13.93 -27.21
CA LYS A 71 12.56 14.10 -27.99
C LYS A 71 12.32 12.96 -28.98
N ASP A 72 13.38 12.43 -29.60
CA ASP A 72 13.26 11.34 -30.59
C ASP A 72 12.81 10.01 -29.96
N ALA A 73 12.92 9.89 -28.64
CA ALA A 73 12.44 8.74 -27.88
C ALA A 73 10.91 8.72 -27.70
N CYS A 74 10.24 9.84 -27.93
CA CYS A 74 8.82 10.02 -27.71
C CYS A 74 8.09 10.14 -29.05
N VAL A 75 7.04 9.33 -29.23
CA VAL A 75 6.26 9.26 -30.46
C VAL A 75 5.32 10.47 -30.56
N ILE A 76 4.85 11.00 -29.43
CA ILE A 76 3.87 12.11 -29.42
C ILE A 76 4.42 13.39 -30.04
N PHE A 77 5.72 13.67 -29.93
CA PHE A 77 6.29 14.89 -30.54
C PHE A 77 6.15 14.92 -32.07
N ARG A 78 5.97 13.77 -32.73
CA ARG A 78 5.71 13.70 -34.18
C ARG A 78 4.31 14.19 -34.55
N TRP A 79 3.39 14.16 -33.59
CA TRP A 79 1.97 14.43 -33.77
C TRP A 79 1.47 15.64 -32.99
N ILE A 80 2.38 16.43 -32.40
CA ILE A 80 2.02 17.54 -31.52
C ILE A 80 1.19 18.61 -32.24
N ASP A 81 1.52 18.92 -33.49
CA ASP A 81 0.79 19.89 -34.31
C ASP A 81 -0.63 19.41 -34.61
N LYS A 82 -0.79 18.10 -34.88
CA LYS A 82 -2.11 17.48 -35.11
C LYS A 82 -2.94 17.44 -33.83
N ILE A 83 -2.32 17.20 -32.67
CA ILE A 83 -3.00 17.27 -31.37
C ILE A 83 -3.48 18.70 -31.11
N ASP A 84 -2.64 19.69 -31.43
CA ASP A 84 -3.00 21.11 -31.29
C ASP A 84 -4.12 21.53 -32.24
N GLU A 85 -4.14 21.03 -33.47
CA GLU A 85 -5.25 21.19 -34.41
C GLU A 85 -6.55 20.58 -33.85
N LEU A 86 -6.50 19.33 -33.37
CA LEU A 86 -7.66 18.64 -32.78
C LEU A 86 -8.20 19.33 -31.51
N LEU A 87 -7.31 19.91 -30.70
CA LEU A 87 -7.68 20.68 -29.51
C LEU A 87 -8.44 21.97 -29.84
N ASN A 88 -8.13 22.60 -30.98
CA ASN A 88 -8.72 23.88 -31.38
C ASN A 88 -9.98 23.70 -32.24
N ASP A 89 -9.99 22.70 -33.14
CA ASP A 89 -11.05 22.53 -34.15
C ASP A 89 -12.09 21.47 -33.76
N GLY A 90 -11.79 20.58 -32.81
CA GLY A 90 -12.63 19.44 -32.47
C GLY A 90 -13.90 19.82 -31.69
N GLU A 91 -15.07 19.71 -32.31
CA GLU A 91 -16.37 19.68 -31.60
C GLU A 91 -16.93 18.26 -31.43
N SER A 92 -16.29 17.24 -32.03
CA SER A 92 -16.79 15.87 -32.01
C SER A 92 -16.47 15.12 -30.70
N GLY A 93 -17.43 14.34 -30.22
CA GLY A 93 -17.24 13.44 -29.06
C GLY A 93 -16.18 12.37 -29.31
N GLU A 94 -16.05 11.89 -30.55
CA GLU A 94 -15.04 10.90 -30.94
C GLU A 94 -13.61 11.45 -30.80
N VAL A 95 -13.40 12.71 -31.19
CA VAL A 95 -12.12 13.41 -31.02
C VAL A 95 -11.79 13.55 -29.53
N THR A 96 -12.78 13.82 -28.69
CA THR A 96 -12.54 13.93 -27.25
C THR A 96 -12.16 12.58 -26.63
N ILE A 97 -12.79 11.47 -27.05
CA ILE A 97 -12.39 10.12 -26.62
C ILE A 97 -10.96 9.81 -27.07
N LEU A 98 -10.61 10.16 -28.31
CA LEU A 98 -9.25 10.01 -28.81
C LEU A 98 -8.24 10.82 -27.98
N LEU A 99 -8.57 12.06 -27.61
CA LEU A 99 -7.74 12.90 -26.75
C LEU A 99 -7.63 12.36 -25.31
N ILE A 100 -8.65 11.68 -24.79
CA ILE A 100 -8.57 10.99 -23.50
C ILE A 100 -7.59 9.81 -23.59
N LYS A 101 -7.61 9.05 -24.69
CA LYS A 101 -6.64 7.97 -24.93
C LYS A 101 -5.22 8.50 -25.08
N THR A 102 -5.02 9.58 -25.85
CA THR A 102 -3.69 10.20 -26.00
C THR A 102 -3.13 10.67 -24.67
N GLN A 103 -3.98 11.13 -23.75
CA GLN A 103 -3.56 11.56 -22.42
C GLN A 103 -2.84 10.47 -21.63
N VAL A 104 -3.24 9.21 -21.77
CA VAL A 104 -2.55 8.07 -21.13
C VAL A 104 -1.16 7.89 -21.73
N VAL A 105 -1.05 7.92 -23.07
CA VAL A 105 0.23 7.85 -23.77
C VAL A 105 1.16 8.99 -23.37
N VAL A 106 0.62 10.21 -23.23
CA VAL A 106 1.38 11.38 -22.73
C VAL A 106 1.92 11.12 -21.32
N GLN A 107 1.15 10.46 -20.43
CA GLN A 107 1.65 10.09 -19.10
C GLN A 107 2.75 9.03 -19.14
N GLU A 108 2.63 8.05 -20.01
CA GLU A 108 3.66 7.03 -20.18
C GLU A 108 4.96 7.61 -20.72
N GLU A 109 4.88 8.49 -21.72
CA GLU A 109 6.03 9.21 -22.27
C GLU A 109 6.65 10.19 -21.28
N TYR A 110 5.82 10.90 -20.50
CA TYR A 110 6.30 11.73 -19.40
C TYR A 110 7.12 10.90 -18.39
N ASN A 111 6.59 9.73 -17.99
CA ASN A 111 7.30 8.82 -17.10
C ASN A 111 8.58 8.25 -17.71
N LEU A 112 8.59 8.01 -19.03
CA LEU A 112 9.77 7.55 -19.76
C LEU A 112 10.86 8.62 -19.78
N LEU A 113 10.55 9.85 -20.17
CA LEU A 113 11.49 10.96 -20.15
C LEU A 113 12.02 11.21 -18.73
N TYR A 114 11.14 11.14 -17.72
CA TYR A 114 11.56 11.27 -16.32
C TYR A 114 12.56 10.17 -15.92
N ARG A 115 12.35 8.92 -16.33
CA ARG A 115 13.33 7.83 -16.11
C ARG A 115 14.65 8.07 -16.83
N ILE A 116 14.63 8.64 -18.04
CA ILE A 116 15.85 8.99 -18.80
C ILE A 116 16.62 10.08 -18.04
N VAL A 117 15.95 11.16 -17.62
CA VAL A 117 16.56 12.24 -16.82
C VAL A 117 17.15 11.69 -15.53
N LYS A 118 16.45 10.80 -14.82
CA LYS A 118 16.99 10.11 -13.64
C LYS A 118 18.25 9.32 -13.93
N LYS A 119 18.24 8.49 -14.97
CA LYS A 119 19.38 7.62 -15.33
C LYS A 119 20.62 8.44 -15.64
N ILE A 120 20.46 9.53 -16.40
CA ILE A 120 21.54 10.46 -16.74
C ILE A 120 22.07 11.14 -15.48
N TYR A 121 21.17 11.67 -14.65
CA TYR A 121 21.55 12.47 -13.48
C TYR A 121 22.07 11.63 -12.30
N SER A 122 21.72 10.35 -12.23
CA SER A 122 22.20 9.42 -11.19
C SER A 122 23.72 9.32 -11.14
N HIS A 123 24.42 9.56 -12.24
CA HIS A 123 25.89 9.59 -12.27
C HIS A 123 26.47 10.82 -11.55
N LYS A 124 25.77 11.96 -11.62
CA LYS A 124 26.19 13.25 -11.03
C LYS A 124 25.76 13.36 -9.56
N TYR A 125 24.53 12.96 -9.26
CA TYR A 125 23.96 13.06 -7.92
C TYR A 125 22.94 11.94 -7.64
N PRO A 126 23.38 10.75 -7.18
CA PRO A 126 22.52 9.57 -7.02
C PRO A 126 21.47 9.71 -5.91
N GLU A 127 21.76 10.51 -4.86
CA GLU A 127 20.85 10.68 -3.73
C GLU A 127 19.67 11.61 -4.04
N LEU A 128 19.71 12.37 -5.14
CA LEU A 128 18.60 13.26 -5.48
C LEU A 128 17.28 12.50 -5.67
N GLU A 129 17.33 11.26 -6.16
CA GLU A 129 16.13 10.44 -6.37
C GLU A 129 15.43 10.11 -5.05
N THR A 130 16.19 9.82 -3.98
CA THR A 130 15.61 9.47 -2.68
C THR A 130 15.12 10.72 -1.95
N LEU A 131 15.78 11.86 -2.16
CA LEU A 131 15.45 13.13 -1.55
C LEU A 131 14.25 13.84 -2.20
N VAL A 132 14.19 13.86 -3.54
CA VAL A 132 13.14 14.52 -4.32
C VAL A 132 12.40 13.50 -5.20
N PRO A 133 11.45 12.77 -4.63
CA PRO A 133 10.65 11.76 -5.34
C PRO A 133 9.56 12.30 -6.28
N SER A 134 9.16 13.58 -6.18
CA SER A 134 8.19 14.20 -7.09
C SER A 134 8.84 14.51 -8.43
N ALA A 135 8.21 14.08 -9.53
CA ALA A 135 8.83 14.18 -10.86
C ALA A 135 9.04 15.63 -11.31
N LEU A 136 8.05 16.49 -11.09
CA LEU A 136 8.11 17.91 -11.42
C LEU A 136 9.17 18.64 -10.59
N GLU A 137 9.16 18.43 -9.27
CA GLU A 137 10.14 19.04 -8.37
C GLU A 137 11.56 18.57 -8.71
N TYR A 138 11.73 17.28 -9.01
CA TYR A 138 13.04 16.73 -9.38
C TYR A 138 13.62 17.40 -10.62
N VAL A 139 12.81 17.52 -11.69
CA VAL A 139 13.23 18.18 -12.94
C VAL A 139 13.58 19.64 -12.69
N PHE A 140 12.79 20.35 -11.87
CA PHE A 140 13.07 21.74 -11.51
C PHE A 140 14.38 21.90 -10.73
N VAL A 141 14.63 21.02 -9.76
CA VAL A 141 15.88 21.00 -8.98
C VAL A 141 17.08 20.72 -9.87
N VAL A 142 16.99 19.75 -10.77
CA VAL A 142 18.05 19.45 -11.75
C VAL A 142 18.34 20.68 -12.61
N ARG A 143 17.32 21.41 -13.07
CA ARG A 143 17.48 22.65 -13.85
C ARG A 143 18.28 23.70 -13.09
N VAL A 144 17.87 23.98 -11.86
CA VAL A 144 18.54 24.99 -11.02
C VAL A 144 19.98 24.58 -10.68
N LEU A 145 20.24 23.30 -10.47
CA LEU A 145 21.58 22.79 -10.19
C LEU A 145 22.51 22.89 -11.41
N GLU A 146 22.01 22.67 -12.62
CA GLU A 146 22.81 22.87 -13.84
C GLU A 146 23.05 24.36 -14.15
N GLU A 147 22.06 25.23 -13.95
CA GLU A 147 22.18 26.67 -14.25
C GLU A 147 23.03 27.44 -13.22
N CYS A 148 22.82 27.19 -11.93
CA CYS A 148 23.37 28.01 -10.84
C CYS A 148 24.31 27.24 -9.89
N GLY A 149 24.47 25.92 -10.05
CA GLY A 149 25.23 25.07 -9.13
C GLY A 149 24.66 25.05 -7.70
N THR A 150 25.46 24.58 -6.74
CA THR A 150 25.07 24.44 -5.33
C THR A 150 24.69 25.75 -4.64
N LYS A 151 25.14 26.89 -5.18
CA LYS A 151 24.83 28.24 -4.66
C LYS A 151 23.42 28.71 -5.04
N GLY A 152 22.78 28.09 -6.04
CA GLY A 152 21.45 28.44 -6.52
C GLY A 152 20.28 27.83 -5.74
N LEU A 153 20.55 26.97 -4.75
CA LEU A 153 19.52 26.22 -4.00
C LEU A 153 18.53 27.13 -3.25
N GLN A 154 18.90 28.39 -2.97
CA GLN A 154 17.98 29.38 -2.38
C GLN A 154 16.81 29.74 -3.30
N LYS A 155 16.97 29.61 -4.64
CA LYS A 155 15.88 29.83 -5.60
C LYS A 155 14.81 28.72 -5.58
N LEU A 156 15.07 27.63 -4.86
CA LEU A 156 14.12 26.52 -4.69
C LEU A 156 13.09 26.77 -3.58
N GLU A 157 13.24 27.88 -2.83
CA GLU A 157 12.25 28.33 -1.84
C GLU A 157 10.94 28.69 -2.55
N GLY A 158 9.97 27.76 -2.53
CA GLY A 158 8.66 27.90 -3.18
C GLY A 158 8.21 26.65 -3.93
N VAL A 159 9.16 25.89 -4.48
CA VAL A 159 8.89 24.58 -5.12
C VAL A 159 9.05 23.44 -4.14
N LEU A 160 10.08 23.51 -3.29
CA LEU A 160 10.32 22.54 -2.23
C LEU A 160 9.96 23.12 -0.86
N THR A 161 9.65 22.23 0.09
CA THR A 161 9.52 22.62 1.50
C THR A 161 10.87 23.04 2.07
N LYS A 162 10.88 23.94 3.06
CA LYS A 162 12.13 24.41 3.70
C LYS A 162 12.98 23.25 4.25
N GLU A 163 12.33 22.22 4.77
CA GLU A 163 12.96 20.99 5.26
C GLU A 163 13.69 20.25 4.13
N GLN A 164 13.02 20.06 2.98
CA GLN A 164 13.64 19.41 1.81
C GLN A 164 14.80 20.23 1.25
N VAL A 165 14.70 21.56 1.18
CA VAL A 165 15.79 22.43 0.72
C VAL A 165 17.03 22.27 1.61
N MET A 166 16.85 22.24 2.93
CA MET A 166 17.94 22.00 3.88
C MET A 166 18.60 20.64 3.63
N ILE A 167 17.83 19.56 3.54
CA ILE A 167 18.36 18.20 3.33
C ILE A 167 19.11 18.11 1.99
N VAL A 168 18.52 18.65 0.92
CA VAL A 168 19.15 18.68 -0.41
C VAL A 168 20.44 19.49 -0.38
N SER A 169 20.50 20.62 0.34
CA SER A 169 21.72 21.42 0.45
C SER A 169 22.85 20.73 1.20
N ILE A 170 22.54 20.03 2.29
CA ILE A 170 23.53 19.27 3.06
C ILE A 170 24.06 18.12 2.21
N SER A 171 23.17 17.35 1.59
CA SER A 171 23.52 16.23 0.73
C SER A 171 24.27 16.68 -0.54
N ALA A 172 23.94 17.85 -1.08
CA ALA A 172 24.66 18.42 -2.22
C ALA A 172 26.10 18.84 -1.85
N GLN A 173 26.40 19.11 -0.58
CA GLN A 173 27.79 19.36 -0.15
C GLN A 173 28.60 18.07 -0.03
N THR A 174 27.97 16.95 0.33
CA THR A 174 28.67 15.67 0.56
C THR A 174 28.80 14.82 -0.69
N ASN A 175 27.76 14.74 -1.51
CA ASN A 175 27.61 13.70 -2.53
C ASN A 175 27.46 14.22 -3.97
N PHE A 176 27.39 15.54 -4.18
CA PHE A 176 27.32 16.14 -5.51
C PHE A 176 28.68 16.09 -6.21
N LYS A 177 28.71 15.51 -7.42
CA LYS A 177 29.93 15.40 -8.23
C LYS A 177 29.91 16.42 -9.38
N PRO A 178 30.49 17.62 -9.24
CA PRO A 178 30.42 18.66 -10.28
C PRO A 178 31.10 18.26 -11.60
N ASN A 179 32.10 17.38 -11.56
CA ASN A 179 32.92 17.00 -12.72
C ASN A 179 32.46 15.70 -13.43
N ALA A 180 31.29 15.15 -13.10
CA ALA A 180 30.79 13.95 -13.77
C ALA A 180 30.42 14.27 -15.23
N LEU A 181 30.87 13.43 -16.16
CA LEU A 181 30.55 13.55 -17.59
C LEU A 181 29.07 13.23 -17.80
N VAL A 182 28.28 14.26 -18.10
CA VAL A 182 26.87 14.18 -18.43
C VAL A 182 26.65 14.86 -19.76
N ASP A 183 25.91 14.21 -20.66
CA ASP A 183 25.49 14.82 -21.93
C ASP A 183 24.48 15.94 -21.66
N SER A 184 25.00 17.15 -21.50
CA SER A 184 24.22 18.35 -21.20
C SER A 184 23.17 18.65 -22.28
N SER A 185 23.47 18.35 -23.55
CA SER A 185 22.53 18.49 -24.68
C SER A 185 21.33 17.55 -24.55
N LEU A 186 21.57 16.27 -24.23
CA LEU A 186 20.52 15.27 -24.04
C LEU A 186 19.65 15.60 -22.82
N LEU A 187 20.29 16.01 -21.72
CA LEU A 187 19.60 16.42 -20.49
C LEU A 187 18.68 17.62 -20.75
N ALA A 188 19.19 18.68 -21.38
CA ALA A 188 18.39 19.85 -21.72
C ALA A 188 17.25 19.52 -22.69
N SER A 189 17.49 18.67 -23.68
CA SER A 189 16.47 18.21 -24.63
C SER A 189 15.34 17.44 -23.93
N ALA A 190 15.68 16.51 -23.03
CA ALA A 190 14.72 15.72 -22.26
C ALA A 190 13.90 16.60 -21.29
N MET A 191 14.54 17.57 -20.62
CA MET A 191 13.86 18.49 -19.71
C MET A 191 12.88 19.42 -20.44
N ASN A 192 13.30 19.99 -21.58
CA ASN A 192 12.40 20.78 -22.42
C ASN A 192 11.24 19.94 -22.97
N GLY A 193 11.49 18.67 -23.31
CA GLY A 193 10.45 17.72 -23.70
C GLY A 193 9.44 17.47 -22.57
N LEU A 194 9.89 17.29 -21.34
CA LEU A 194 9.02 17.13 -20.17
C LEU A 194 8.11 18.33 -19.93
N GLU A 195 8.65 19.55 -20.06
CA GLU A 195 7.88 20.80 -19.91
C GLU A 195 6.82 20.94 -21.02
N GLN A 196 7.15 20.55 -22.25
CA GLN A 196 6.21 20.50 -23.37
C GLN A 196 5.10 19.45 -23.16
N LEU A 197 5.43 18.25 -22.67
CA LEU A 197 4.42 17.23 -22.36
C LEU A 197 3.50 17.64 -21.20
N LEU A 198 4.03 18.36 -20.20
CA LEU A 198 3.24 18.86 -19.08
C LEU A 198 2.21 19.91 -19.54
N THR A 199 2.65 20.88 -20.35
CA THR A 199 1.76 21.90 -20.90
C THR A 199 0.71 21.29 -21.83
N LEU A 200 1.09 20.30 -22.66
CA LEU A 200 0.16 19.53 -23.48
C LEU A 200 -0.87 18.79 -22.61
N GLN A 201 -0.42 18.09 -21.57
CA GLN A 201 -1.30 17.38 -20.63
C GLN A 201 -2.33 18.33 -20.00
N ASP A 202 -1.92 19.51 -19.55
CA ASP A 202 -2.84 20.45 -18.89
C ASP A 202 -3.85 21.05 -19.88
N ARG A 203 -3.45 21.25 -21.15
CA ARG A 203 -4.35 21.64 -22.24
C ARG A 203 -5.40 20.57 -22.55
N ILE A 204 -4.99 19.29 -22.65
CA ILE A 204 -5.93 18.18 -22.85
C ILE A 204 -6.90 18.08 -21.67
N LYS A 205 -6.42 18.16 -20.42
CA LYS A 205 -7.30 18.13 -19.23
C LYS A 205 -8.34 19.25 -19.26
N ALA A 206 -7.94 20.47 -19.62
CA ALA A 206 -8.86 21.61 -19.72
C ALA A 206 -9.93 21.35 -20.78
N TYR A 207 -9.53 20.92 -21.98
CA TYR A 207 -10.44 20.58 -23.07
C TYR A 207 -11.43 19.46 -22.70
N VAL A 208 -10.95 18.38 -22.07
CA VAL A 208 -11.80 17.27 -21.62
C VAL A 208 -12.76 17.73 -20.52
N THR A 209 -12.33 18.61 -19.61
CA THR A 209 -13.18 19.13 -18.52
C THR A 209 -14.38 19.90 -19.05
N GLU A 210 -14.23 20.65 -20.14
CA GLU A 210 -15.33 21.39 -20.78
C GLU A 210 -16.34 20.46 -21.48
N ARG A 211 -15.89 19.29 -21.94
CA ARG A 211 -16.68 18.38 -22.79
C ARG A 211 -17.09 17.07 -22.11
N VAL A 212 -16.66 16.83 -20.87
CA VAL A 212 -16.92 15.57 -20.16
C VAL A 212 -18.42 15.29 -19.97
N GLU A 213 -19.26 16.33 -19.95
CA GLU A 213 -20.71 16.19 -19.80
C GLU A 213 -21.37 15.49 -21.01
N THR A 214 -20.81 15.61 -22.21
CA THR A 214 -21.36 14.94 -23.40
C THR A 214 -20.98 13.46 -23.43
N ILE A 215 -19.82 13.10 -22.86
CA ILE A 215 -19.24 11.76 -22.92
C ILE A 215 -19.64 10.92 -21.71
N ALA A 216 -19.60 11.51 -20.52
CA ALA A 216 -19.88 10.85 -19.24
C ALA A 216 -20.83 11.72 -18.37
N PRO A 217 -22.10 11.88 -18.79
CA PRO A 217 -23.06 12.76 -18.11
C PRO A 217 -23.35 12.30 -16.67
N ASN A 218 -23.43 10.99 -16.40
CA ASN A 218 -23.76 10.51 -15.06
C ASN A 218 -22.58 10.62 -14.11
N VAL A 219 -21.36 10.32 -14.57
CA VAL A 219 -20.14 10.48 -13.76
C VAL A 219 -19.88 11.96 -13.45
N SER A 220 -20.03 12.84 -14.44
CA SER A 220 -19.89 14.29 -14.27
C SER A 220 -20.88 14.83 -13.24
N GLN A 221 -22.17 14.47 -13.35
CA GLN A 221 -23.18 14.92 -12.40
C GLN A 221 -22.98 14.38 -10.97
N LEU A 222 -22.37 13.20 -10.83
CA LEU A 222 -22.11 12.58 -9.53
C LEU A 222 -20.95 13.28 -8.79
N LEU A 223 -19.78 13.37 -9.44
CA LEU A 223 -18.52 13.82 -8.81
C LEU A 223 -18.16 15.28 -9.11
N GLY A 224 -18.66 15.82 -10.21
CA GLY A 224 -18.28 17.10 -10.80
C GLY A 224 -17.43 16.92 -12.06
N PRO A 225 -17.48 17.85 -13.02
CA PRO A 225 -16.82 17.72 -14.32
C PRO A 225 -15.29 17.63 -14.19
N ALA A 226 -14.68 18.44 -13.32
CA ALA A 226 -13.23 18.42 -13.11
C ALA A 226 -12.72 17.07 -12.58
N THR A 227 -13.41 16.46 -11.61
CA THR A 227 -13.02 15.13 -11.10
C THR A 227 -13.30 14.03 -12.11
N ALA A 228 -14.40 14.12 -12.87
CA ALA A 228 -14.74 13.16 -13.92
C ALA A 228 -13.69 13.16 -15.03
N ALA A 229 -13.27 14.35 -15.49
CA ALA A 229 -12.21 14.51 -16.49
C ALA A 229 -10.89 13.89 -16.00
N LEU A 230 -10.48 14.18 -14.77
CA LEU A 230 -9.26 13.59 -14.19
C LEU A 230 -9.32 12.05 -14.12
N LEU A 231 -10.48 11.48 -13.78
CA LEU A 231 -10.65 10.02 -13.75
C LEU A 231 -10.56 9.41 -15.15
N LEU A 232 -11.23 10.01 -16.13
CA LEU A 232 -11.19 9.54 -17.52
C LEU A 232 -9.78 9.66 -18.10
N SER A 233 -9.11 10.79 -17.90
CA SER A 233 -7.73 11.01 -18.31
C SER A 233 -6.73 10.05 -17.66
N ALA A 234 -7.01 9.57 -16.44
CA ALA A 234 -6.14 8.63 -15.75
C ALA A 234 -6.34 7.18 -16.18
N VAL A 235 -7.55 6.83 -16.63
CA VAL A 235 -7.89 5.45 -17.01
C VAL A 235 -7.80 5.22 -18.51
N GLY A 236 -8.03 6.24 -19.34
CA GLY A 236 -7.92 6.17 -20.80
C GLY A 236 -9.24 6.15 -21.56
N GLY A 237 -10.38 6.22 -20.86
CA GLY A 237 -11.69 6.30 -21.48
C GLY A 237 -12.81 5.88 -20.53
N VAL A 238 -14.06 5.99 -21.00
CA VAL A 238 -15.25 5.58 -20.24
C VAL A 238 -15.39 4.05 -20.21
N GLY A 239 -15.00 3.37 -21.29
CA GLY A 239 -15.04 1.91 -21.39
C GLY A 239 -14.14 1.26 -20.35
N GLU A 240 -12.88 1.67 -20.32
CA GLU A 240 -11.88 1.20 -19.36
C GLU A 240 -12.30 1.57 -17.92
N LEU A 241 -12.86 2.77 -17.71
CA LEU A 241 -13.40 3.17 -16.40
C LEU A 241 -14.55 2.25 -15.94
N SER A 242 -15.38 1.76 -16.85
CA SER A 242 -16.50 0.86 -16.53
C SER A 242 -16.06 -0.53 -16.09
N GLU A 243 -14.94 -1.00 -16.63
CA GLU A 243 -14.29 -2.27 -16.28
C GLU A 243 -13.59 -2.19 -14.91
N THR A 244 -13.06 -1.02 -14.55
CA THR A 244 -12.38 -0.86 -13.26
C THR A 244 -13.31 -1.15 -12.06
N PRO A 245 -12.88 -1.98 -11.09
CA PRO A 245 -13.68 -2.26 -9.91
C PRO A 245 -13.68 -1.06 -8.96
N SER A 246 -14.80 -0.85 -8.26
CA SER A 246 -14.99 0.30 -7.37
C SER A 246 -13.92 0.48 -6.28
N CYS A 247 -13.26 -0.58 -5.83
CA CYS A 247 -12.19 -0.49 -4.82
C CYS A 247 -10.90 0.15 -5.36
N ASN A 248 -10.62 0.02 -6.65
CA ASN A 248 -9.42 0.57 -7.28
C ASN A 248 -9.56 2.07 -7.54
N LEU A 249 -10.79 2.55 -7.80
CA LEU A 249 -11.09 3.95 -8.06
C LEU A 249 -10.62 4.91 -6.95
N ALA A 250 -10.64 4.47 -5.69
CA ALA A 250 -10.20 5.29 -4.56
C ALA A 250 -8.69 5.62 -4.60
N SER A 251 -7.90 4.76 -5.24
CA SER A 251 -6.44 4.91 -5.34
C SER A 251 -6.00 5.65 -6.61
N LEU A 252 -6.91 5.88 -7.57
CA LEU A 252 -6.60 6.61 -8.80
C LEU A 252 -6.21 8.06 -8.49
N GLY A 253 -5.06 8.49 -8.99
CA GLY A 253 -4.50 9.81 -8.71
C GLY A 253 -3.85 9.95 -7.33
N LYS A 254 -3.75 8.87 -6.54
CA LYS A 254 -3.00 8.90 -5.29
C LYS A 254 -1.50 9.02 -5.60
N PRO A 255 -0.76 9.96 -4.98
CA PRO A 255 0.69 9.99 -5.11
C PRO A 255 1.30 8.68 -4.57
N LYS A 256 2.48 8.32 -5.11
CA LYS A 256 3.21 7.11 -4.70
C LYS A 256 3.47 7.16 -3.19
N TYR A 257 3.05 6.12 -2.48
CA TYR A 257 3.24 6.00 -1.02
C TYR A 257 4.73 5.98 -0.67
N ARG A 258 5.12 6.77 0.33
CA ARG A 258 6.48 6.81 0.86
C ARG A 258 6.47 6.41 2.34
N SER A 259 7.41 5.56 2.72
CA SER A 259 7.48 5.00 4.08
C SER A 259 7.80 6.05 5.15
N HIS A 260 8.50 7.12 4.80
CA HIS A 260 8.85 8.22 5.71
C HIS A 260 7.74 9.26 5.85
N GLU A 261 6.74 9.28 4.97
CA GLU A 261 5.64 10.23 5.05
C GLU A 261 4.63 9.83 6.12
N PHE A 262 4.20 10.80 6.93
CA PHE A 262 3.06 10.62 7.84
C PHE A 262 1.77 10.53 7.02
N ASN A 263 1.21 9.32 6.94
CA ASN A 263 0.05 8.99 6.12
C ASN A 263 -1.22 8.71 6.94
N VAL A 264 -1.22 9.07 8.23
CA VAL A 264 -2.33 8.84 9.14
C VAL A 264 -2.87 10.18 9.58
N ASP A 265 -4.02 10.54 9.01
CA ASP A 265 -4.75 11.76 9.36
C ASP A 265 -6.03 11.42 10.12
N GLU A 266 -6.65 12.45 10.69
CA GLU A 266 -7.93 12.37 11.41
C GLU A 266 -9.05 11.74 10.56
N SER A 267 -9.06 11.97 9.25
CA SER A 267 -10.04 11.37 8.33
C SER A 267 -9.92 9.85 8.20
N ASN A 268 -8.79 9.26 8.63
CA ASN A 268 -8.48 7.84 8.56
C ASN A 268 -8.60 7.28 7.12
N VAL A 269 -8.49 8.16 6.11
CA VAL A 269 -8.50 7.83 4.67
C VAL A 269 -7.08 7.60 4.21
N ARG A 270 -6.75 6.33 3.89
CA ARG A 270 -5.43 5.95 3.36
C ARG A 270 -5.29 6.17 1.85
N GLN A 271 -6.40 6.23 1.14
CA GLN A 271 -6.47 6.32 -0.32
C GLN A 271 -7.00 7.69 -0.71
N LYS A 272 -6.08 8.65 -0.86
CA LYS A 272 -6.40 10.03 -1.26
C LYS A 272 -6.16 10.21 -2.75
N GLY A 273 -7.09 9.69 -3.55
CA GLY A 273 -7.11 9.85 -5.01
C GLY A 273 -7.94 11.05 -5.47
N TYR A 274 -8.25 11.10 -6.78
CA TYR A 274 -9.07 12.17 -7.37
C TYR A 274 -10.47 12.26 -6.75
N ILE A 275 -11.11 11.11 -6.48
CA ILE A 275 -12.45 11.07 -5.85
C ILE A 275 -12.42 11.66 -4.44
N TYR A 276 -11.32 11.48 -3.69
CA TYR A 276 -11.19 12.09 -2.37
C TYR A 276 -11.18 13.61 -2.44
N LEU A 277 -10.54 14.19 -3.47
CA LEU A 277 -10.49 15.64 -3.70
C LEU A 277 -11.80 16.21 -4.25
N SER A 278 -12.77 15.37 -4.60
CA SER A 278 -14.07 15.83 -5.09
C SER A 278 -14.82 16.64 -4.02
N PRO A 279 -15.61 17.65 -4.43
CA PRO A 279 -16.41 18.43 -3.49
C PRO A 279 -17.42 17.56 -2.72
N LEU A 280 -17.87 16.44 -3.31
CA LEU A 280 -18.78 15.50 -2.64
C LEU A 280 -18.18 14.90 -1.36
N VAL A 281 -16.87 14.63 -1.35
CA VAL A 281 -16.17 14.04 -0.19
C VAL A 281 -15.61 15.13 0.72
N GLN A 282 -14.99 16.18 0.16
CA GLN A 282 -14.38 17.26 0.93
C GLN A 282 -15.39 18.06 1.76
N ASN A 283 -16.63 18.22 1.27
CA ASN A 283 -17.68 18.93 2.01
C ASN A 283 -18.25 18.12 3.20
N THR A 284 -17.79 16.88 3.42
CA THR A 284 -18.24 16.04 4.53
C THR A 284 -17.34 16.19 5.74
N ALA A 285 -17.92 16.06 6.93
CA ALA A 285 -17.16 16.04 8.18
C ALA A 285 -16.10 14.93 8.16
N ILE A 286 -14.94 15.22 8.75
CA ILE A 286 -13.69 14.45 8.65
C ILE A 286 -13.89 12.97 9.02
N ASP A 287 -14.67 12.68 10.06
CA ASP A 287 -14.98 11.32 10.53
C ASP A 287 -15.70 10.44 9.48
N PHE A 288 -16.48 11.07 8.60
CA PHE A 288 -17.31 10.39 7.61
C PHE A 288 -16.71 10.39 6.21
N GLN A 289 -15.60 11.09 5.97
CA GLN A 289 -14.94 11.15 4.66
C GLN A 289 -14.57 9.77 4.12
N LYS A 290 -14.14 8.84 4.99
CA LYS A 290 -13.87 7.45 4.61
C LYS A 290 -15.11 6.69 4.11
N GLN A 291 -16.27 6.98 4.70
CA GLN A 291 -17.52 6.35 4.28
C GLN A 291 -18.03 7.01 2.99
N ALA A 292 -17.95 8.35 2.90
CA ALA A 292 -18.25 9.13 1.71
C ALA A 292 -17.45 8.65 0.49
N LEU A 293 -16.13 8.52 0.63
CA LEU A 293 -15.24 8.04 -0.43
C LEU A 293 -15.68 6.67 -0.97
N ARG A 294 -15.94 5.70 -0.08
CA ARG A 294 -16.37 4.35 -0.50
C ARG A 294 -17.72 4.35 -1.19
N MET A 295 -18.68 5.14 -0.71
CA MET A 295 -19.99 5.28 -1.37
C MET A 295 -19.87 5.95 -2.74
N ALA A 296 -19.04 7.00 -2.85
CA ALA A 296 -18.77 7.70 -4.09
C ALA A 296 -18.11 6.78 -5.12
N CYS A 297 -17.07 6.02 -4.75
CA CYS A 297 -16.43 5.06 -5.65
C CYS A 297 -17.40 3.97 -6.14
N ALA A 298 -18.24 3.43 -5.26
CA ALA A 298 -19.23 2.42 -5.62
C ALA A 298 -20.25 2.95 -6.65
N LYS A 299 -20.79 4.15 -6.41
CA LYS A 299 -21.75 4.77 -7.35
C LYS A 299 -21.08 5.28 -8.62
N CYS A 300 -19.83 5.72 -8.55
CA CYS A 300 -19.05 6.13 -9.71
C CYS A 300 -18.81 4.96 -10.68
N SER A 301 -18.46 3.77 -10.19
CA SER A 301 -18.31 2.58 -11.03
C SER A 301 -19.63 2.21 -11.73
N LEU A 302 -20.76 2.33 -11.04
CA LEU A 302 -22.08 2.13 -11.65
C LEU A 302 -22.42 3.21 -12.70
N ALA A 303 -22.07 4.47 -12.45
CA ALA A 303 -22.25 5.56 -13.39
C ALA A 303 -21.42 5.38 -14.65
N ALA A 304 -20.15 5.01 -14.50
CA ALA A 304 -19.26 4.74 -15.62
C ALA A 304 -19.81 3.60 -16.51
N ARG A 305 -20.39 2.54 -15.92
CA ARG A 305 -21.00 1.44 -16.68
C ARG A 305 -22.25 1.87 -17.45
N VAL A 306 -23.08 2.72 -16.87
CA VAL A 306 -24.25 3.27 -17.56
C VAL A 306 -23.81 4.19 -18.70
N ASP A 307 -22.83 5.06 -18.46
CA ASP A 307 -22.29 5.97 -19.47
C ASP A 307 -21.62 5.19 -20.62
N ALA A 308 -20.85 4.14 -20.33
CA ALA A 308 -20.24 3.27 -21.36
C ALA A 308 -21.29 2.58 -22.25
N SER A 309 -22.40 2.14 -21.65
CA SER A 309 -23.50 1.48 -22.40
C SER A 309 -24.35 2.44 -23.23
N HIS A 310 -24.21 3.76 -23.05
CA HIS A 310 -25.04 4.80 -23.66
C HIS A 310 -26.57 4.57 -23.49
N SER A 311 -26.98 3.73 -22.53
CA SER A 311 -28.38 3.31 -22.37
C SER A 311 -29.29 4.44 -21.88
N ALA A 312 -28.73 5.50 -21.29
CA ALA A 312 -29.47 6.66 -20.81
C ALA A 312 -28.66 7.93 -21.09
N PRO A 313 -28.99 8.72 -22.13
CA PRO A 313 -28.30 9.99 -22.42
C PRO A 313 -28.61 11.08 -21.39
N THR A 314 -29.58 10.86 -20.50
CA THR A 314 -29.99 11.84 -19.49
C THR A 314 -29.21 11.66 -18.19
N SER A 315 -28.66 12.76 -17.64
CA SER A 315 -27.89 12.82 -16.38
C SER A 315 -28.70 12.58 -15.08
N ASN A 316 -29.98 12.22 -15.21
CA ASN A 316 -30.91 12.03 -14.08
C ASN A 316 -30.42 10.97 -13.09
N LEU A 317 -29.75 9.92 -13.57
CA LEU A 317 -29.29 8.82 -12.71
C LEU A 317 -28.12 9.27 -11.83
N GLY A 318 -27.15 10.00 -12.40
CA GLY A 318 -26.06 10.63 -11.65
C GLY A 318 -26.57 11.57 -10.56
N ALA A 319 -27.55 12.43 -10.88
CA ALA A 319 -28.18 13.33 -9.92
C ALA A 319 -28.90 12.56 -8.78
N LYS A 320 -29.65 11.50 -9.12
CA LYS A 320 -30.33 10.65 -8.14
C LYS A 320 -29.34 9.99 -7.19
N TRP A 321 -28.24 9.43 -7.69
CA TRP A 321 -27.25 8.79 -6.84
C TRP A 321 -26.46 9.78 -5.99
N ARG A 322 -26.19 10.99 -6.50
CA ARG A 322 -25.63 12.06 -5.70
C ARG A 322 -26.54 12.38 -4.51
N PHE A 323 -27.84 12.56 -4.76
CA PHE A 323 -28.83 12.80 -3.71
C PHE A 323 -28.91 11.63 -2.70
N GLU A 324 -28.85 10.38 -3.16
CA GLU A 324 -28.80 9.20 -2.29
C GLU A 324 -27.58 9.20 -1.37
N ILE A 325 -26.40 9.57 -1.89
CA ILE A 325 -25.16 9.66 -1.10
C ILE A 325 -25.29 10.77 -0.06
N GLU A 326 -25.71 11.97 -0.46
CA GLU A 326 -25.89 13.10 0.46
C GLU A 326 -26.90 12.77 1.56
N SER A 327 -28.00 12.11 1.22
CA SER A 327 -29.02 11.67 2.19
C SER A 327 -28.47 10.65 3.19
N LYS A 328 -27.68 9.68 2.72
CA LYS A 328 -27.02 8.69 3.60
C LYS A 328 -25.98 9.34 4.50
N LEU A 329 -25.21 10.31 4.00
CA LEU A 329 -24.23 11.04 4.77
C LEU A 329 -24.87 11.89 5.86
N ARG A 330 -25.97 12.58 5.55
CA ARG A 330 -26.77 13.29 6.56
C ARG A 330 -27.25 12.34 7.66
N LYS A 331 -27.80 11.18 7.28
CA LYS A 331 -28.23 10.15 8.24
C LYS A 331 -27.10 9.58 9.10
N LEU A 332 -25.87 9.52 8.58
CA LEU A 332 -24.69 9.08 9.33
C LEU A 332 -24.19 10.15 10.31
N GLN A 333 -24.37 11.42 9.97
CA GLN A 333 -24.05 12.55 10.84
C GLN A 333 -25.06 12.71 11.99
N GLU A 334 -26.28 12.20 11.83
CA GLU A 334 -27.27 12.18 12.91
C GLU A 334 -26.73 11.35 14.10
N PRO A 335 -26.66 11.93 15.31
CA PRO A 335 -26.23 11.19 16.49
C PRO A 335 -27.21 10.06 16.78
N ALA A 336 -26.71 8.98 17.38
CA ALA A 336 -27.56 7.88 17.80
C ALA A 336 -28.66 8.40 18.76
N ASN A 337 -29.89 7.92 18.57
CA ASN A 337 -30.97 8.27 19.47
C ASN A 337 -30.61 7.81 20.89
N ILE A 338 -30.63 8.76 21.84
CA ILE A 338 -30.25 8.53 23.23
C ILE A 338 -31.30 7.59 23.84
N SER A 339 -30.96 6.33 24.02
CA SER A 339 -31.82 5.38 24.72
C SER A 339 -31.88 5.74 26.20
N ASN A 340 -33.08 5.69 26.79
CA ASN A 340 -33.25 5.85 28.24
C ASN A 340 -32.32 4.90 29.01
N VAL A 341 -31.79 5.37 30.15
CA VAL A 341 -30.93 4.57 31.02
C VAL A 341 -31.70 3.31 31.44
N LYS A 342 -31.15 2.14 31.10
CA LYS A 342 -31.76 0.87 31.47
C LYS A 342 -31.74 0.75 33.00
N PRO A 343 -32.90 0.64 33.68
CA PRO A 343 -32.92 0.49 35.13
C PRO A 343 -32.23 -0.81 35.51
N LEU A 344 -31.55 -0.78 36.66
CA LEU A 344 -30.97 -1.99 37.24
C LEU A 344 -32.09 -3.01 37.50
N PRO A 345 -31.82 -4.32 37.35
CA PRO A 345 -32.76 -5.33 37.79
C PRO A 345 -33.00 -5.18 39.29
N VAL A 346 -34.23 -5.43 39.73
CA VAL A 346 -34.59 -5.38 41.15
C VAL A 346 -33.63 -6.30 41.94
N PRO A 347 -33.03 -5.82 43.05
CA PRO A 347 -32.19 -6.62 43.93
C PRO A 347 -33.00 -7.71 44.65
N GLU A 348 -33.37 -8.77 43.92
CA GLU A 348 -34.00 -9.97 44.46
C GLU A 348 -32.99 -11.10 44.60
N ASP A 349 -32.83 -11.63 45.81
CA ASP A 349 -32.01 -12.81 46.08
C ASP A 349 -32.72 -14.09 45.61
N LYS A 350 -32.62 -14.34 44.30
CA LYS A 350 -33.17 -15.57 43.71
C LYS A 350 -32.39 -16.80 44.22
N PRO A 351 -33.07 -17.93 44.47
CA PRO A 351 -32.40 -19.15 44.92
C PRO A 351 -31.33 -19.58 43.92
N LYS A 352 -30.10 -19.82 44.42
CA LYS A 352 -28.94 -20.13 43.59
C LYS A 352 -29.11 -21.48 42.89
N LYS A 353 -28.95 -21.51 41.56
CA LYS A 353 -28.93 -22.76 40.79
C LYS A 353 -27.67 -23.56 41.11
N LYS A 354 -27.83 -24.73 41.76
CA LYS A 354 -26.71 -25.63 42.08
C LYS A 354 -26.37 -26.49 40.86
N ARG A 355 -25.22 -26.25 40.24
CA ARG A 355 -24.70 -27.04 39.11
C ARG A 355 -23.23 -27.36 39.38
N ALA A 356 -22.83 -28.62 39.18
CA ALA A 356 -21.47 -29.08 39.44
C ALA A 356 -20.85 -29.92 38.29
N GLY A 357 -21.47 -29.89 37.10
CA GLY A 357 -20.98 -30.65 35.94
C GLY A 357 -19.58 -30.22 35.48
N ARG A 358 -18.87 -31.10 34.76
CA ARG A 358 -17.48 -30.91 34.32
C ARG A 358 -17.23 -29.58 33.61
N ARG A 359 -18.10 -29.21 32.67
CA ARG A 359 -18.02 -27.93 31.91
C ARG A 359 -18.22 -26.72 32.82
N PHE A 360 -19.22 -26.76 33.69
CA PHE A 360 -19.52 -25.67 34.61
C PHE A 360 -18.43 -25.52 35.69
N ARG A 361 -17.87 -26.63 36.19
CA ARG A 361 -16.73 -26.63 37.11
C ARG A 361 -15.50 -25.97 36.49
N LYS A 362 -15.20 -26.26 35.21
CA LYS A 362 -14.11 -25.63 34.45
C LYS A 362 -14.33 -24.12 34.29
N TYR A 363 -15.56 -23.68 34.05
CA TYR A 363 -15.92 -22.25 33.98
C TYR A 363 -15.80 -21.57 35.36
N LYS A 364 -16.40 -22.16 36.40
CA LYS A 364 -16.35 -21.65 37.78
C LYS A 364 -14.92 -21.56 38.31
N GLN A 365 -14.04 -22.49 37.92
CA GLN A 365 -12.63 -22.47 38.29
C GLN A 365 -11.89 -21.21 37.83
N GLN A 366 -12.34 -20.54 36.77
CA GLN A 366 -11.74 -19.27 36.33
C GLN A 366 -11.98 -18.13 37.33
N PHE A 367 -13.07 -18.21 38.10
CA PHE A 367 -13.46 -17.18 39.07
C PHE A 367 -13.21 -17.59 40.52
N GLN A 368 -13.07 -18.90 40.78
CA GLN A 368 -12.84 -19.41 42.12
C GLN A 368 -11.38 -19.22 42.52
N LEU A 369 -11.14 -18.75 43.76
CA LEU A 369 -9.80 -18.69 44.33
C LEU A 369 -9.16 -20.07 44.30
N SER A 370 -7.94 -20.14 43.75
CA SER A 370 -7.15 -21.36 43.71
C SER A 370 -6.82 -21.83 45.13
N HIS A 371 -6.55 -23.13 45.29
CA HIS A 371 -6.18 -23.66 46.61
C HIS A 371 -4.91 -23.00 47.16
N LEU A 372 -3.93 -22.73 46.30
CA LEU A 372 -2.72 -21.97 46.67
C LEU A 372 -3.08 -20.56 47.14
N ARG A 373 -3.96 -19.83 46.42
CA ARG A 373 -4.40 -18.50 46.86
C ARG A 373 -5.21 -18.55 48.17
N GLN A 374 -5.98 -19.61 48.40
CA GLN A 374 -6.66 -19.82 49.68
C GLN A 374 -5.67 -20.07 50.83
N LEU A 375 -4.54 -20.75 50.60
CA LEU A 375 -3.47 -20.93 51.58
C LEU A 375 -2.68 -19.63 51.80
N GLN A 376 -2.46 -18.84 50.75
CA GLN A 376 -1.86 -17.51 50.87
C GLN A 376 -2.70 -16.60 51.76
N ASN A 377 -4.03 -16.69 51.68
CA ASN A 377 -4.94 -15.93 52.54
C ASN A 377 -5.01 -16.46 53.99
N ARG A 378 -4.31 -17.55 54.33
CA ARG A 378 -4.21 -18.05 55.71
C ARG A 378 -2.90 -17.57 56.31
N MET A 379 -2.97 -16.96 57.48
CA MET A 379 -1.80 -16.51 58.23
C MET A 379 -1.54 -17.44 59.41
N GLU A 380 -0.27 -17.72 59.70
CA GLU A 380 0.10 -18.46 60.90
C GLU A 380 0.00 -17.54 62.11
N PHE A 381 -0.62 -18.02 63.18
CA PHE A 381 -0.77 -17.23 64.40
C PHE A 381 0.58 -17.14 65.14
N ASN A 382 0.90 -15.95 65.66
CA ASN A 382 2.12 -15.66 66.43
C ASN A 382 3.46 -15.91 65.71
N LYS A 383 3.49 -15.92 64.38
CA LYS A 383 4.74 -15.97 63.59
C LYS A 383 4.73 -14.88 62.52
N GLN A 384 5.90 -14.31 62.24
CA GLN A 384 6.07 -13.37 61.14
C GLN A 384 5.84 -14.10 59.81
N GLU A 385 5.12 -13.46 58.90
CA GLU A 385 4.86 -14.03 57.59
C GLU A 385 6.10 -14.01 56.69
N HIS A 386 6.17 -14.95 55.75
CA HIS A 386 7.15 -14.90 54.70
C HIS A 386 6.67 -13.95 53.60
N SER A 387 7.26 -12.76 53.50
CA SER A 387 7.03 -11.85 52.38
C SER A 387 8.00 -12.12 51.23
N VAL A 388 7.54 -11.89 50.00
CA VAL A 388 8.40 -11.80 48.81
C VAL A 388 8.25 -10.39 48.27
N LEU A 389 9.36 -9.72 48.01
CA LEU A 389 9.36 -8.41 47.36
C LEU A 389 8.97 -8.59 45.89
N ASP A 390 7.93 -7.89 45.45
CA ASP A 390 7.54 -7.83 44.06
C ASP A 390 8.55 -7.02 43.22
N ALA A 391 8.49 -7.12 41.90
CA ALA A 391 9.28 -6.29 40.99
C ALA A 391 9.03 -4.77 41.18
N PHE A 392 7.89 -4.41 41.76
CA PHE A 392 7.55 -3.02 42.15
C PHE A 392 8.02 -2.63 43.56
N GLY A 393 8.69 -3.54 44.29
CA GLY A 393 9.22 -3.29 45.63
C GLY A 393 8.22 -3.44 46.77
N GLU A 394 6.97 -3.80 46.47
CA GLU A 394 5.95 -4.06 47.48
C GLU A 394 6.10 -5.45 48.08
N GLU A 395 5.88 -5.58 49.39
CA GLU A 395 5.94 -6.86 50.09
C GLU A 395 4.66 -7.65 49.88
N ILE A 396 4.77 -8.82 49.24
CA ILE A 396 3.67 -9.77 49.07
C ILE A 396 3.78 -10.86 50.12
N GLY A 397 2.89 -10.83 51.12
CA GLY A 397 2.73 -11.89 52.10
C GLY A 397 2.32 -13.22 51.45
N MET A 398 3.08 -14.28 51.73
CA MET A 398 2.83 -15.63 51.21
C MET A 398 1.95 -16.47 52.14
N GLY A 399 1.67 -16.01 53.36
CA GLY A 399 0.87 -16.71 54.36
C GLY A 399 1.34 -18.17 54.52
N MET A 400 0.39 -19.10 54.52
CA MET A 400 0.66 -20.53 54.64
C MET A 400 0.98 -21.22 53.30
N ALA A 401 1.07 -20.49 52.17
CA ALA A 401 1.33 -21.11 50.87
C ALA A 401 2.69 -21.84 50.82
N ASN A 402 3.66 -21.39 51.63
CA ASN A 402 5.00 -21.98 51.72
C ASN A 402 5.08 -23.25 52.59
N THR A 403 4.04 -23.58 53.37
CA THR A 403 4.04 -24.80 54.21
C THR A 403 3.91 -26.10 53.40
N LEU A 404 3.52 -25.99 52.13
CA LEU A 404 3.63 -27.08 51.17
C LEU A 404 5.11 -27.22 50.73
N GLN A 405 5.94 -27.81 51.59
CA GLN A 405 7.20 -28.43 51.15
C GLN A 405 6.90 -29.71 50.34
N ALA A 406 6.21 -29.55 49.21
CA ALA A 406 6.33 -30.49 48.12
C ALA A 406 7.64 -30.13 47.38
N PRO A 407 8.44 -31.11 46.93
CA PRO A 407 9.71 -30.84 46.27
C PRO A 407 9.50 -29.80 45.17
N SER A 408 10.44 -28.88 45.05
CA SER A 408 10.49 -27.67 44.20
C SER A 408 10.10 -27.87 42.72
N THR A 409 9.86 -29.11 42.29
CA THR A 409 9.42 -29.52 40.95
C THR A 409 7.89 -29.62 40.79
N ALA A 410 7.09 -29.63 41.88
CA ALA A 410 5.64 -29.86 41.80
C ALA A 410 4.77 -28.58 41.82
N VAL A 411 5.31 -27.44 42.27
CA VAL A 411 4.58 -26.15 42.41
C VAL A 411 4.13 -25.59 41.04
N ILE A 412 4.74 -26.02 39.94
CA ILE A 412 4.51 -25.50 38.58
C ILE A 412 3.30 -26.16 37.89
N ARG A 413 2.76 -27.29 38.37
CA ARG A 413 1.70 -28.04 37.66
C ARG A 413 0.28 -27.69 38.08
N ALA A 414 -0.04 -26.40 38.11
CA ALA A 414 -1.40 -25.95 37.89
C ALA A 414 -1.49 -25.29 36.50
N THR A 415 -1.50 -26.10 35.44
CA THR A 415 -1.92 -25.70 34.08
C THR A 415 -3.38 -25.19 34.01
N LYS A 416 -4.02 -25.01 35.16
CA LYS A 416 -5.45 -24.76 35.38
C LYS A 416 -5.59 -23.42 36.10
N GLY A 417 -5.38 -22.35 35.35
CA GLY A 417 -5.36 -20.97 35.84
C GLY A 417 -4.71 -19.97 34.88
N VAL A 418 -4.03 -20.46 33.83
CA VAL A 418 -3.40 -19.62 32.81
C VAL A 418 -4.44 -18.73 32.13
N THR A 419 -4.14 -17.44 32.08
CA THR A 419 -4.92 -16.41 31.39
C THR A 419 -5.05 -16.77 29.92
N LYS A 420 -6.28 -16.90 29.43
CA LYS A 420 -6.55 -17.17 28.02
C LYS A 420 -6.77 -15.88 27.27
N LEU A 421 -6.31 -15.83 26.02
CA LEU A 421 -6.61 -14.74 25.11
C LEU A 421 -8.11 -14.67 24.82
N ARG A 422 -8.66 -13.47 24.67
CA ARG A 422 -10.05 -13.26 24.22
C ARG A 422 -10.18 -13.62 22.75
N LYS A 423 -11.36 -14.05 22.31
CA LYS A 423 -11.66 -14.38 20.89
C LYS A 423 -11.15 -13.33 19.88
N PRO A 424 -11.39 -12.00 20.05
CA PRO A 424 -10.85 -11.01 19.11
C PRO A 424 -9.32 -10.96 19.09
N MET A 425 -8.66 -11.15 20.23
CA MET A 425 -7.19 -11.18 20.30
C MET A 425 -6.62 -12.44 19.65
N GLN A 426 -7.26 -13.60 19.84
CA GLN A 426 -6.88 -14.84 19.19
C GLN A 426 -6.97 -14.70 17.66
N HIS A 427 -8.08 -14.14 17.16
CA HIS A 427 -8.24 -13.88 15.73
C HIS A 427 -7.21 -12.89 15.19
N ARG A 428 -6.93 -11.80 15.93
CA ARG A 428 -5.90 -10.83 15.55
C ARG A 428 -4.51 -11.47 15.46
N LEU A 429 -4.13 -12.26 16.46
CA LEU A 429 -2.85 -12.96 16.49
C LEU A 429 -2.75 -13.98 15.34
N ALA A 430 -3.81 -14.76 15.10
CA ALA A 430 -3.85 -15.74 14.02
C ALA A 430 -3.76 -15.09 12.63
N ASN A 431 -4.39 -13.93 12.44
CA ASN A 431 -4.26 -13.20 11.17
C ASN A 431 -2.85 -12.63 10.99
N GLN A 432 -2.24 -12.14 12.06
CA GLN A 432 -0.86 -11.64 12.01
C GLN A 432 0.12 -12.78 11.73
N SER A 433 -0.05 -13.95 12.35
CA SER A 433 0.81 -15.11 12.07
C SER A 433 0.64 -15.61 10.63
N ARG A 434 -0.59 -15.63 10.10
CA ARG A 434 -0.81 -15.96 8.68
C ARG A 434 -0.10 -14.99 7.75
N SER A 435 -0.27 -13.68 7.97
CA SER A 435 0.41 -12.65 7.17
C SER A 435 1.93 -12.75 7.24
N LEU A 436 2.50 -13.16 8.38
CA LEU A 436 3.94 -13.39 8.51
C LEU A 436 4.36 -14.63 7.71
N ASN A 437 3.61 -15.73 7.81
CA ASN A 437 3.90 -16.94 7.05
C ASN A 437 3.83 -16.68 5.54
N ASP A 438 2.84 -15.93 5.07
CA ASP A 438 2.74 -15.52 3.66
C ASP A 438 3.94 -14.67 3.23
N PHE A 439 4.38 -13.74 4.09
CA PHE A 439 5.57 -12.93 3.85
C PHE A 439 6.81 -13.81 3.68
N PHE A 440 7.05 -14.75 4.60
CA PHE A 440 8.17 -15.68 4.55
C PHE A 440 8.11 -16.64 3.36
N ALA A 441 6.91 -17.07 2.94
CA ALA A 441 6.75 -17.93 1.77
C ALA A 441 6.98 -17.19 0.44
N SER A 442 6.67 -15.89 0.38
CA SER A 442 6.75 -15.10 -0.85
C SER A 442 8.14 -14.56 -1.19
N ASP A 443 8.99 -14.28 -0.17
CA ASP A 443 10.31 -13.68 -0.39
C ASP A 443 11.42 -14.69 -0.06
N PRO A 444 12.17 -15.22 -1.06
CA PRO A 444 13.28 -16.14 -0.81
C PRO A 444 14.40 -15.52 0.04
N ARG A 445 14.46 -14.18 0.14
CA ARG A 445 15.40 -13.45 1.02
C ARG A 445 14.98 -13.45 2.49
N ALA A 446 13.75 -13.86 2.80
CA ALA A 446 13.22 -13.96 4.15
C ALA A 446 13.46 -15.33 4.80
N SER A 447 13.94 -16.32 4.04
CA SER A 447 14.36 -17.64 4.53
C SER A 447 15.33 -17.62 5.73
N PRO A 448 16.37 -16.75 5.84
CA PRO A 448 17.23 -16.72 7.02
C PRO A 448 16.56 -16.17 8.29
N LEU A 449 15.36 -15.58 8.18
CA LEU A 449 14.57 -15.06 9.29
C LEU A 449 13.45 -16.03 9.73
N ASN A 450 13.27 -17.15 9.03
CA ASN A 450 12.30 -18.15 9.43
C ASN A 450 12.75 -18.83 10.74
N PRO A 451 11.96 -18.73 11.81
CA PRO A 451 12.26 -19.46 13.04
C PRO A 451 12.19 -20.98 12.85
N ASP A 452 11.43 -21.44 11.85
CA ASP A 452 11.18 -22.86 11.59
C ASP A 452 12.33 -23.55 10.82
N ASP A 453 13.13 -22.81 10.03
CA ASP A 453 14.29 -23.39 9.32
C ASP A 453 15.47 -23.69 10.27
N ASN A 454 15.54 -23.00 11.42
CA ASN A 454 16.46 -23.35 12.51
C ASN A 454 15.99 -24.55 13.35
N ILE A 455 14.80 -25.09 13.08
CA ILE A 455 14.29 -26.32 13.69
C ILE A 455 14.04 -27.33 12.57
N THR A 456 15.11 -27.69 11.86
CA THR A 456 15.06 -28.91 11.05
C THR A 456 14.64 -30.09 11.95
N GLN A 457 13.76 -30.94 11.43
CA GLN A 457 13.03 -32.02 12.11
C GLN A 457 13.89 -33.10 12.82
N LYS A 458 15.20 -32.89 13.00
CA LYS A 458 16.09 -33.74 13.81
C LYS A 458 16.05 -33.43 15.31
N ASP A 459 15.60 -32.25 15.73
CA ASP A 459 15.69 -31.84 17.15
C ASP A 459 14.47 -32.17 18.02
N VAL A 460 13.37 -32.64 17.43
CA VAL A 460 12.17 -33.02 18.20
C VAL A 460 12.34 -34.35 18.94
N ARG A 461 13.31 -35.20 18.57
CA ARG A 461 13.59 -36.48 19.26
C ARG A 461 14.68 -36.42 20.35
N ASN A 462 15.44 -35.34 20.46
CA ASN A 462 16.60 -35.27 21.37
C ASN A 462 16.44 -34.28 22.55
N ASN A 463 15.23 -33.76 22.79
CA ASN A 463 14.99 -32.70 23.76
C ASN A 463 15.04 -33.13 25.26
N THR A 464 15.81 -34.16 25.59
CA THR A 464 16.18 -34.52 26.97
C THR A 464 17.67 -34.39 27.26
N LYS A 465 18.52 -34.04 26.27
CA LYS A 465 19.98 -33.90 26.46
C LYS A 465 20.54 -32.49 26.30
N ASN A 466 19.81 -31.55 25.68
CA ASN A 466 20.38 -30.22 25.34
C ASN A 466 20.23 -29.15 26.44
N THR A 467 19.64 -29.46 27.60
CA THR A 467 19.62 -28.52 28.74
C THR A 467 21.00 -28.32 29.37
N ALA A 468 21.92 -29.26 29.21
CA ALA A 468 23.30 -29.15 29.71
C ALA A 468 24.22 -28.32 28.79
N GLU A 469 23.95 -28.27 27.48
CA GLU A 469 24.76 -27.51 26.52
C GLU A 469 24.38 -26.02 26.47
N MET A 470 23.10 -25.70 26.66
CA MET A 470 22.63 -24.31 26.76
C MET A 470 23.09 -23.61 28.05
N GLN A 471 23.49 -24.37 29.08
CA GLN A 471 24.17 -23.83 30.27
C GLN A 471 25.64 -23.50 30.00
N ARG A 472 26.31 -24.22 29.09
CA ARG A 472 27.73 -23.98 28.75
C ARG A 472 27.94 -22.76 27.86
N SER A 473 26.98 -22.43 26.99
CA SER A 473 27.09 -21.25 26.10
C SER A 473 27.08 -19.91 26.83
N ASN A 474 26.64 -19.87 28.10
CA ASN A 474 26.56 -18.65 28.92
C ASN A 474 27.66 -18.56 29.99
N GLU A 475 28.57 -19.54 30.09
CA GLU A 475 29.67 -19.50 31.06
C GLU A 475 30.67 -18.36 30.79
N TRP A 476 30.87 -17.98 29.52
CA TRP A 476 31.79 -16.89 29.18
C TRP A 476 31.26 -15.52 29.66
N PHE A 477 29.94 -15.30 29.57
CA PHE A 477 29.27 -14.07 30.01
C PHE A 477 29.25 -13.97 31.54
N LEU A 478 29.01 -15.07 32.24
CA LEU A 478 29.08 -15.13 33.71
C LEU A 478 30.51 -14.94 34.23
N LYS A 479 31.53 -15.48 33.54
CA LYS A 479 32.95 -15.23 33.86
C LYS A 479 33.36 -13.78 33.61
N TYR A 480 32.74 -13.10 32.65
CA TYR A 480 32.99 -11.69 32.36
C TYR A 480 32.46 -10.79 33.49
N ILE A 481 31.21 -11.00 33.92
CA ILE A 481 30.59 -10.27 35.06
C ILE A 481 31.34 -10.52 36.39
N GLN A 482 31.89 -11.73 36.59
CA GLN A 482 32.67 -12.05 37.79
C GLN A 482 34.11 -11.51 37.76
N ARG A 483 34.62 -11.06 36.61
CA ARG A 483 35.93 -10.41 36.49
C ARG A 483 35.86 -8.93 36.86
N ASP A 484 34.82 -8.24 36.40
CA ASP A 484 34.62 -6.80 36.70
C ASP A 484 34.29 -6.51 38.18
N SER A 485 33.86 -7.52 38.94
CA SER A 485 33.59 -7.39 40.39
C SER A 485 34.81 -7.62 41.29
N LYS A 486 35.99 -7.89 40.73
CA LYS A 486 37.25 -8.05 41.49
C LYS A 486 38.23 -6.89 41.32
N ASP A 487 37.97 -5.97 40.39
CA ASP A 487 38.78 -4.77 40.15
C ASP A 487 38.11 -3.47 40.67
N LEU A 488 37.14 -3.62 41.57
CA LEU A 488 36.55 -2.60 42.46
C LEU A 488 36.73 -3.07 43.90
#